data_AF-A0A832ZGP9-F1
#
_entry.id   AF-A0A832ZGP9-F1
#
_cell.length_a   1.000
_cell.length_b   1.000
_cell.length_c   1.000
_cell.angle_alpha   90.00
_cell.angle_beta   90.00
_cell.angle_gamma   90.00
#
_symmetry.space_group_name_H-M   'P 1'
#
loop_
_entity.id
_entity.type
_entity.pdbx_description
1 polymer ?
#
loop_
_entity_poly.entity_id
_entity_poly.type
_entity_poly.pdbx_seq_one_letter_code
_entity_poly.pdbx_strand_id
1 'polypeptide(L)'
;QVIILRLHPKIIGERLRNRGYSREKVSENVEAELVDVCLIEAIDEHENIIEIDTTGKTPDQIVEEILELLNKGIKKRIGIVDWTQVYDEIIPYINLGGE
;
A
#
# COMPACT_ATOMS: atom_id res chain seq x y z
N GLN A 1 14.13 0.22 11.85
CA GLN A 1 12.66 0.12 11.84
C GLN A 1 12.22 0.54 10.45
N VAL A 2 11.47 -0.31 9.77
CA VAL A 2 10.86 0.01 8.47
C VAL A 2 9.37 0.27 8.68
N ILE A 3 8.84 1.29 8.02
CA ILE A 3 7.42 1.62 8.00
C ILE A 3 6.92 1.45 6.57
N ILE A 4 5.94 0.57 6.36
CA ILE A 4 5.31 0.32 5.07
C ILE A 4 3.95 0.99 5.06
N LEU A 5 3.80 2.01 4.22
CA LEU A 5 2.52 2.68 4.03
C LEU A 5 1.72 1.92 2.97
N ARG A 6 0.53 1.45 3.36
CA ARG A 6 -0.46 0.85 2.47
C ARG A 6 -1.51 1.88 2.10
N LEU A 7 -2.09 1.73 0.93
CA LEU A 7 -3.19 2.58 0.50
C LEU A 7 -4.07 1.78 -0.44
N HIS A 8 -5.39 1.93 -0.29
CA HIS A 8 -6.35 1.29 -1.18
C HIS A 8 -5.94 1.44 -2.67
N PRO A 9 -5.75 0.34 -3.44
CA PRO A 9 -5.08 0.42 -4.74
C PRO A 9 -5.82 1.29 -5.77
N LYS A 10 -7.15 1.37 -5.70
CA LYS A 10 -7.95 2.35 -6.46
C LYS A 10 -7.47 3.79 -6.28
N ILE A 11 -7.18 4.20 -5.04
CA ILE A 11 -6.71 5.56 -4.73
C ILE A 11 -5.29 5.77 -5.29
N ILE A 12 -4.44 4.73 -5.27
CA ILE A 12 -3.14 4.77 -5.96
C ILE A 12 -3.36 5.02 -7.45
N GLY A 13 -4.26 4.26 -8.08
CA GLY A 13 -4.61 4.41 -9.48
C GLY A 13 -5.06 5.83 -9.86
N GLU A 14 -5.99 6.39 -9.08
CA GLU A 14 -6.47 7.76 -9.24
C GLU A 14 -5.34 8.80 -9.11
N ARG A 15 -4.51 8.67 -8.07
CA ARG A 15 -3.39 9.59 -7.82
C ARG A 15 -2.35 9.55 -8.93
N LEU A 16 -1.98 8.36 -9.40
CA LEU A 16 -0.97 8.20 -10.45
C LEU A 16 -1.48 8.67 -11.82
N ARG A 17 -2.75 8.42 -12.16
CA ARG A 17 -3.38 9.00 -13.34
C ARG A 17 -3.39 10.52 -13.30
N ASN A 18 -3.74 11.12 -12.17
CA ASN A 18 -3.72 12.57 -11.99
C ASN A 18 -2.30 13.18 -12.09
N ARG A 19 -1.27 12.38 -11.82
CA ARG A 19 0.14 12.75 -12.05
C ARG A 19 0.59 12.60 -13.52
N GLY A 20 -0.28 12.13 -14.41
CA GLY A 20 0.01 11.95 -15.83
C GLY A 20 0.80 10.69 -16.16
N TYR A 21 0.76 9.66 -15.31
CA TYR A 21 1.43 8.39 -15.60
C TYR A 21 0.70 7.64 -16.72
N SER A 22 1.46 6.86 -17.51
CA SER A 22 0.86 6.00 -18.54
C SER A 22 -0.01 4.93 -17.90
N ARG A 23 -0.94 4.37 -18.68
CA ARG A 23 -1.84 3.33 -18.19
C ARG A 23 -1.07 2.11 -17.67
N GLU A 24 -0.02 1.72 -18.38
CA GLU A 24 0.85 0.59 -18.04
C GLU A 24 1.54 0.84 -16.70
N LYS A 25 2.09 2.04 -16.50
CA LYS A 25 2.78 2.41 -15.25
C LYS A 25 1.81 2.50 -14.07
N VAL A 26 0.59 2.99 -14.30
CA VAL A 26 -0.47 2.98 -13.28
C VAL A 26 -0.81 1.54 -12.90
N SER A 27 -1.05 0.68 -13.89
CA SER A 27 -1.36 -0.74 -13.69
C SER A 27 -0.30 -1.45 -12.87
N GLU A 28 0.96 -1.31 -13.26
CA GLU A 28 2.10 -1.91 -12.56
C GLU A 28 2.13 -1.52 -11.08
N ASN A 29 1.92 -0.23 -10.76
CA ASN A 29 1.94 0.24 -9.37
C ASN A 29 0.70 -0.21 -8.58
N VAL A 30 -0.47 -0.30 -9.22
CA VAL A 30 -1.70 -0.77 -8.58
C VAL A 30 -1.62 -2.27 -8.30
N GLU A 31 -1.11 -3.06 -9.25
CA GLU A 31 -0.86 -4.50 -9.08
C GLU A 31 0.20 -4.77 -8.02
N ALA A 32 1.28 -3.96 -7.99
CA ALA A 32 2.32 -4.08 -6.97
C ALA A 32 1.78 -3.88 -5.55
N GLU A 33 0.85 -2.95 -5.35
CA GLU A 33 0.16 -2.78 -4.06
C GLU A 33 -0.79 -3.95 -3.77
N LEU A 34 -1.55 -4.42 -4.76
CA LEU A 34 -2.48 -5.54 -4.61
C LEU A 34 -1.78 -6.81 -4.12
N VAL A 35 -0.57 -7.07 -4.60
CA VAL A 35 0.21 -8.29 -4.29
C VAL A 35 1.31 -8.05 -3.24
N ASP A 36 1.22 -6.95 -2.49
CA ASP A 36 2.08 -6.65 -1.34
C ASP A 36 3.59 -6.56 -1.67
N VAL A 37 4.00 -6.15 -2.88
CA VAL A 37 5.41 -6.21 -3.33
C VAL A 37 6.37 -5.55 -2.34
N CYS A 38 6.14 -4.28 -1.99
CA CYS A 38 7.02 -3.55 -1.07
C CYS A 38 7.03 -4.14 0.35
N LEU A 39 5.93 -4.78 0.78
CA LEU A 39 5.88 -5.43 2.09
C LEU A 39 6.70 -6.73 2.08
N ILE A 40 6.58 -7.53 1.01
CA ILE A 40 7.33 -8.77 0.84
C ILE A 40 8.83 -8.48 0.79
N GLU A 41 9.25 -7.52 -0.02
CA GLU A 41 10.66 -7.08 -0.10
C GLU A 41 11.19 -6.65 1.28
N ALA A 42 10.39 -5.89 2.03
CA ALA A 42 10.78 -5.46 3.37
C ALA A 42 10.92 -6.64 4.35
N ILE A 43 10.04 -7.65 4.26
CA ILE A 43 10.08 -8.86 5.10
C ILE A 43 11.36 -9.66 4.85
N ASP A 44 11.85 -9.70 3.62
CA ASP A 44 13.07 -10.42 3.26
C ASP A 44 14.34 -9.73 3.79
N GLU A 45 14.35 -8.39 3.85
CA GLU A 45 15.53 -7.61 4.25
C GLU A 45 15.54 -7.19 5.73
N HIS A 46 14.39 -7.20 6.40
CA HIS A 46 14.24 -6.58 7.73
C HIS A 46 13.37 -7.36 8.70
N GLU A 47 13.79 -7.42 9.97
CA GLU A 47 12.99 -8.06 11.03
C GLU A 47 11.94 -7.11 11.64
N ASN A 48 12.25 -5.81 11.71
CA ASN A 48 11.44 -4.79 12.40
C ASN A 48 10.64 -3.97 11.38
N ILE A 49 9.39 -4.37 11.12
CA ILE A 49 8.51 -3.79 10.10
C ILE A 49 7.16 -3.46 10.71
N ILE A 50 6.69 -2.23 10.50
CA ILE A 50 5.33 -1.83 10.84
C ILE A 50 4.63 -1.42 9.56
N GLU A 51 3.52 -2.07 9.30
CA GLU A 51 2.60 -1.73 8.25
C GLU A 51 1.53 -0.77 8.77
N ILE A 52 1.19 0.24 7.95
CA ILE A 52 0.18 1.26 8.25
C ILE A 52 -0.74 1.42 7.05
N ASP A 53 -2.02 1.11 7.21
CA ASP A 53 -3.03 1.51 6.23
C ASP A 53 -3.32 3.01 6.34
N THR A 54 -3.10 3.73 5.25
CA THR A 54 -3.31 5.18 5.16
C THR A 54 -4.67 5.55 4.57
N THR A 55 -5.50 4.56 4.22
CA THR A 55 -6.81 4.76 3.59
C THR A 55 -7.72 5.58 4.51
N GLY A 56 -8.25 6.69 3.98
CA GLY A 56 -9.14 7.60 4.71
C GLY A 56 -8.48 8.40 5.85
N LYS A 57 -7.16 8.32 6.02
CA LYS A 57 -6.44 9.03 7.07
C LYS A 57 -5.75 10.29 6.56
N THR A 58 -5.70 11.30 7.41
CA THR A 58 -4.87 12.50 7.22
C THR A 58 -3.40 12.20 7.55
N PRO A 59 -2.44 12.99 7.05
CA PRO A 59 -1.03 12.85 7.42
C PRO A 59 -0.79 12.90 8.93
N ASP A 60 -1.49 13.77 9.66
CA ASP A 60 -1.33 13.91 11.11
C ASP A 60 -1.76 12.62 11.84
N GLN A 61 -2.89 12.03 11.44
CA GLN A 61 -3.35 10.75 11.99
C GLN A 61 -2.38 9.60 11.70
N ILE A 62 -1.79 9.56 10.50
CA ILE A 62 -0.81 8.54 10.11
C ILE A 62 0.45 8.69 10.98
N VAL A 63 0.95 9.91 11.16
CA VAL A 63 2.13 10.20 11.98
C VAL A 63 1.87 9.84 13.43
N GLU A 64 0.70 10.22 13.98
CA GLU A 64 0.30 9.88 15.34
C GLU A 64 0.26 8.37 15.55
N GLU A 65 -0.36 7.61 14.64
CA GLU A 65 -0.40 6.14 14.71
C GLU A 65 1.01 5.53 14.68
N ILE A 66 1.89 6.01 13.81
CA ILE A 66 3.28 5.54 13.75
C ILE A 66 3.99 5.81 15.08
N LEU A 67 3.91 7.04 15.60
CA LEU A 67 4.56 7.42 16.86
C LEU A 67 4.03 6.60 18.04
N GLU A 68 2.73 6.35 18.11
CA GLU A 68 2.14 5.50 19.15
C GLU A 68 2.72 4.08 19.15
N LEU A 69 2.83 3.45 17.97
CA LEU A 69 3.34 2.08 17.85
C LEU A 69 4.82 2.02 18.25
N LEU A 70 5.61 3.02 17.84
CA LEU A 70 7.02 3.13 18.22
C LEU A 70 7.19 3.33 19.72
N ASN A 71 6.39 4.20 20.34
CA ASN A 71 6.43 4.47 21.78
C ASN A 71 5.97 3.26 22.60
N LYS A 72 5.04 2.45 22.09
CA LYS A 72 4.63 1.17 22.67
C LYS A 72 5.69 0.07 22.49
N GLY A 73 6.77 0.35 21.77
CA GLY A 73 7.85 -0.61 21.51
C GLY A 73 7.45 -1.73 20.54
N ILE A 74 6.39 -1.51 19.74
CA ILE A 74 6.00 -2.45 18.69
C ILE A 74 7.10 -2.49 17.65
N LYS A 75 7.62 -3.69 17.36
CA LYS A 75 8.70 -3.89 16.38
C LYS A 75 8.20 -4.50 15.08
N LYS A 76 7.15 -5.34 15.16
CA LYS A 76 6.59 -6.06 14.02
C LYS A 76 5.06 -6.01 14.04
N ARG A 77 4.46 -5.48 12.98
CA ARG A 77 3.02 -5.46 12.69
C ARG A 77 2.87 -5.54 11.17
N ILE A 78 2.43 -6.68 10.65
CA ILE A 78 2.31 -6.96 9.21
C ILE A 78 1.03 -7.77 8.96
N GLY A 79 0.55 -7.77 7.71
CA GLY A 79 -0.68 -8.46 7.30
C GLY A 79 -1.95 -7.79 7.82
N ILE A 80 -1.94 -6.45 7.92
CA ILE A 80 -3.10 -5.70 8.45
C ILE A 80 -4.12 -5.32 7.37
N VAL A 81 -3.77 -5.47 6.08
CA VAL A 81 -4.67 -5.27 4.94
C VAL A 81 -4.71 -6.51 4.07
N ASP A 82 -5.83 -6.69 3.36
CA ASP A 82 -6.02 -7.69 2.33
C ASP A 82 -6.79 -7.04 1.17
N TRP A 83 -6.07 -6.67 0.11
CA TRP A 83 -6.65 -5.96 -1.03
C TRP A 83 -7.41 -6.88 -2.00
N THR A 84 -7.36 -8.20 -1.82
CA THR A 84 -8.13 -9.13 -2.67
C THR A 84 -9.64 -8.92 -2.50
N GLN A 85 -10.06 -8.40 -1.34
CA GLN A 85 -11.46 -8.11 -1.02
C GLN A 85 -12.05 -6.94 -1.82
N VAL A 86 -11.19 -6.08 -2.39
CA VAL A 86 -11.59 -4.91 -3.19
C VAL A 86 -11.16 -5.07 -4.65
N TYR A 87 -10.91 -6.30 -5.09
CA TYR A 87 -10.43 -6.60 -6.45
C TYR A 87 -11.32 -6.00 -7.55
N ASP A 88 -12.64 -6.09 -7.39
CA ASP A 88 -13.58 -5.55 -8.37
C ASP A 88 -13.46 -4.02 -8.55
N GLU A 89 -13.08 -3.31 -7.49
CA GLU A 89 -12.91 -1.85 -7.54
C GLU A 89 -11.66 -1.40 -8.29
N ILE A 90 -10.68 -2.31 -8.46
CA ILE A 90 -9.38 -1.99 -9.05
C ILE A 90 -9.29 -2.44 -10.52
N ILE A 91 -10.26 -3.24 -11.01
CA ILE A 91 -10.38 -3.65 -12.42
C ILE A 91 -10.10 -2.52 -13.43
N PRO A 92 -10.62 -1.28 -13.25
CA PRO A 92 -10.38 -0.19 -14.20
C PRO A 92 -8.91 0.26 -14.30
N TYR A 93 -8.08 -0.11 -13.32
CA TYR A 93 -6.70 0.34 -13.17
C TYR A 93 -5.67 -0.75 -13.47
N ILE A 94 -6.08 -2.02 -13.58
CA ILE A 94 -5.19 -3.16 -13.84
C ILE A 94 -5.30 -3.63 -15.30
N ASN A 95 -4.23 -4.25 -15.79
CA ASN A 95 -4.14 -4.77 -17.15
C ASN A 95 -4.51 -6.25 -17.12
N LEU A 96 -5.78 -6.53 -17.41
CA LEU A 96 -6.30 -7.91 -17.42
C LEU A 96 -5.77 -8.78 -18.57
N GLY A 97 -4.98 -8.22 -19.49
CA GLY A 97 -4.53 -8.89 -20.72
C GLY A 97 -5.70 -9.13 -21.68
N GLY A 98 -5.54 -8.73 -22.94
CA GLY A 98 -6.62 -8.85 -23.93
C GLY A 98 -6.68 -7.69 -24.91
N GLU A 99 -5.54 -7.37 -25.54
CA GLU A 99 -5.49 -6.98 -26.95
C GLU A 99 -4.34 -7.77 -27.60
#